data_AF-A0AAW1X8N6-F1
#
_entry.id   AF-A0AAW1X8N6-F1
#
_cell.length_a   1.000
_cell.length_b   1.000
_cell.length_c   1.000
_cell.angle_alpha   90.00
_cell.angle_beta   90.00
_cell.angle_gamma   90.00
#
_symmetry.space_group_name_H-M   'P 1'
#
loop_
_entity.id
_entity.type
_entity.pdbx_description
1 polymer ?
#
loop_
_entity_poly.entity_id
_entity_poly.type
_entity_poly.pdbx_seq_one_letter_code
_entity_poly.pdbx_strand_id
1 'polypeptide(L)'
;MSIVIAIAGIFFAIGLVDMMVHQALSPEEPEFWIESGAVYGLEVTDSDSEFSATWNMTLMAQNPNKKLVIDFDKVKVVVYYGSKEDFFYRDHDQYTIAKTQLSPFFLFTGNQTGLNFKLGVVGASFMITRPREGCSGIGQIRGDASG
;
A
#
# COMPACT_ATOMS: atom_id res chain seq x y z
N MET A 1 22.90 -10.12 45.74
CA MET A 1 21.69 -10.96 45.60
C MET A 1 20.40 -10.16 45.74
N SER A 2 20.24 -9.32 46.77
CA SER A 2 19.00 -8.55 47.00
C SER A 2 18.65 -7.56 45.90
N ILE A 3 19.64 -6.84 45.34
CA ILE A 3 19.41 -5.88 44.25
C ILE A 3 18.91 -6.58 42.97
N VAL A 4 19.48 -7.74 42.63
CA VAL A 4 19.08 -8.51 41.44
C VAL A 4 17.64 -8.99 41.56
N ILE A 5 17.24 -9.47 42.75
CA ILE A 5 15.86 -9.88 43.02
C ILE A 5 14.90 -8.69 42.94
N ALA A 6 15.29 -7.54 43.48
CA ALA A 6 14.47 -6.32 43.40
C ALA A 6 14.26 -5.86 41.95
N ILE A 7 15.33 -5.85 41.14
CA ILE A 7 15.24 -5.50 39.71
C ILE A 7 14.35 -6.48 38.95
N ALA A 8 14.52 -7.79 39.17
CA ALA A 8 13.68 -8.81 38.54
C ALA A 8 12.20 -8.66 38.91
N GLY A 9 11.91 -8.35 40.18
CA GLY A 9 10.55 -8.08 40.64
C GLY A 9 9.90 -6.88 39.96
N ILE A 10 10.66 -5.80 39.72
CA ILE A 10 10.17 -4.61 39.00
C ILE A 10 9.82 -4.96 37.56
N PHE A 11 10.70 -5.66 36.83
CA PHE A 11 10.43 -6.07 35.46
C PHE A 11 9.19 -6.98 35.37
N PHE A 12 9.05 -7.90 36.33
CA PHE A 12 7.88 -8.76 36.40
C PHE A 12 6.59 -7.96 36.63
N ALA A 13 6.61 -6.98 37.55
CA ALA A 13 5.46 -6.11 37.79
C ALA A 13 5.08 -5.28 36.55
N ILE A 14 6.07 -4.71 35.86
CA ILE A 14 5.85 -3.96 34.61
C ILE A 14 5.23 -4.87 33.54
N GLY A 15 5.75 -6.10 33.37
CA GLY A 15 5.21 -7.06 32.42
C GLY A 15 3.76 -7.47 32.72
N LEU A 16 3.39 -7.62 33.99
CA LEU A 16 2.00 -7.89 34.38
C LEU A 16 1.07 -6.73 34.03
N VAL A 17 1.50 -5.49 34.28
CA VAL A 17 0.72 -4.30 33.93
C VAL A 17 0.56 -4.20 32.42
N ASP A 18 1.63 -4.41 31.64
CA ASP A 18 1.59 -4.39 30.19
C ASP A 18 0.61 -5.44 29.63
N MET A 19 0.65 -6.67 30.16
CA MET A 19 -0.27 -7.73 29.76
C MET A 19 -1.73 -7.38 30.08
N MET A 20 -2.00 -6.79 31.24
CA MET A 20 -3.34 -6.32 31.61
C MET A 20 -3.83 -5.21 30.68
N VAL A 21 -2.97 -4.24 30.37
CA VAL A 21 -3.30 -3.12 29.46
C VAL A 21 -3.57 -3.65 28.05
N HIS A 22 -2.71 -4.53 27.53
CA HIS A 22 -2.85 -5.11 26.21
C HIS A 22 -4.17 -5.87 26.06
N GLN A 23 -4.54 -6.69 27.04
CA GLN A 23 -5.82 -7.39 27.04
C GLN A 23 -7.03 -6.46 27.20
N ALA A 24 -6.94 -5.43 28.06
CA ALA A 24 -8.04 -4.51 28.30
C ALA A 24 -8.36 -3.64 27.08
N LEU A 25 -7.33 -3.26 26.32
CA LEU A 25 -7.45 -2.48 25.10
C LEU A 25 -7.79 -3.35 23.90
N SER A 26 -7.23 -4.57 23.81
CA SER A 26 -7.37 -5.49 22.68
C SER A 26 -7.26 -4.77 21.33
N PRO A 27 -6.12 -4.11 21.07
CA PRO A 27 -5.97 -3.26 19.90
C PRO A 27 -6.20 -4.05 18.61
N GLU A 28 -7.19 -3.62 17.84
CA GLU A 28 -7.52 -4.14 16.54
C GLU A 28 -6.92 -3.24 15.46
N GLU A 29 -6.43 -3.84 14.38
CA GLU A 29 -5.79 -3.08 13.31
C GLU A 29 -6.86 -2.30 12.50
N PRO A 30 -6.62 -1.02 12.17
CA PRO A 30 -7.54 -0.27 11.32
C PRO A 30 -7.60 -0.84 9.91
N GLU A 31 -8.79 -0.81 9.32
CA GLU A 31 -9.05 -1.31 7.97
C GLU A 31 -8.96 -0.18 6.94
N PHE A 32 -8.39 -0.50 5.78
CA PHE A 32 -8.19 0.45 4.68
C PHE A 32 -8.63 -0.16 3.35
N TRP A 33 -9.40 0.60 2.59
CA TRP A 33 -9.79 0.20 1.23
C TRP A 33 -10.00 1.41 0.33
N ILE A 34 -9.87 1.21 -0.97
CA ILE A 34 -10.22 2.24 -1.96
C ILE A 34 -11.73 2.13 -2.21
N GLU A 35 -12.46 3.20 -1.90
CA GLU A 35 -13.90 3.27 -2.15
C GLU A 35 -14.19 3.65 -3.60
N SER A 36 -13.44 4.62 -4.14
CA SER A 36 -13.61 5.06 -5.52
C SER A 36 -12.28 5.49 -6.13
N GLY A 37 -12.20 5.38 -7.46
CA GLY A 37 -11.01 5.79 -8.22
C GLY A 37 -11.36 6.13 -9.65
N ALA A 38 -10.82 7.25 -10.13
CA ALA A 38 -10.92 7.70 -11.50
C ALA A 38 -9.53 8.08 -12.03
N VAL A 39 -9.28 7.77 -13.31
CA VAL A 39 -8.06 8.15 -14.02
C VAL A 39 -8.42 9.17 -15.09
N TYR A 40 -7.71 10.29 -15.12
CA TYR A 40 -7.91 11.39 -16.05
C TYR A 40 -6.65 11.69 -16.85
N GLY A 41 -6.83 12.11 -18.11
CA GLY A 41 -5.74 12.57 -18.96
C GLY A 41 -4.66 11.52 -19.18
N LEU A 42 -5.06 10.25 -19.40
CA LEU A 42 -4.13 9.20 -19.75
C LEU A 42 -3.62 9.44 -21.17
N GLU A 43 -2.35 9.81 -21.28
CA GLU A 43 -1.63 9.97 -22.54
C GLU A 43 -0.44 9.02 -22.54
N VAL A 44 -0.26 8.27 -23.62
CA VAL A 44 0.83 7.30 -23.79
C VAL A 44 1.58 7.67 -25.06
N THR A 45 2.90 7.83 -24.95
CA THR A 45 3.75 8.17 -26.09
C THR A 45 4.60 6.97 -26.47
N ASP A 46 4.38 6.45 -27.68
CA ASP A 46 5.06 5.26 -28.20
C ASP A 46 6.58 5.45 -28.38
N SER A 47 7.06 6.69 -28.52
CA SER A 47 8.50 6.96 -28.73
C SER A 47 9.37 6.56 -27.54
N ASP A 48 8.85 6.73 -26.32
CA ASP A 48 9.64 6.60 -25.07
C ASP A 48 9.02 5.62 -24.07
N SER A 49 7.93 4.93 -24.44
CA SER A 49 7.12 4.11 -23.52
C SER A 49 6.72 4.88 -22.25
N GLU A 50 6.56 6.18 -22.41
CA GLU A 50 6.23 7.13 -21.35
C GLU A 50 4.72 7.35 -21.32
N PHE A 51 4.17 7.49 -20.13
CA PHE A 51 2.78 7.90 -19.98
C PHE A 51 2.60 8.97 -18.90
N SER A 52 1.56 9.75 -19.09
CA SER A 52 1.06 10.69 -18.10
C SER A 52 -0.38 10.38 -17.76
N ALA A 53 -0.75 10.52 -16.48
CA ALA A 53 -2.11 10.33 -16.01
C ALA A 53 -2.30 10.98 -14.65
N THR A 54 -3.56 11.26 -14.29
CA THR A 54 -3.95 11.70 -12.95
C THR A 54 -4.94 10.72 -12.34
N TRP A 55 -4.58 10.12 -11.20
CA TRP A 55 -5.45 9.30 -10.38
C TRP A 55 -6.13 10.18 -9.35
N ASN A 56 -7.45 10.16 -9.30
CA ASN A 56 -8.27 10.78 -8.27
C ASN A 56 -8.98 9.65 -7.52
N MET A 57 -8.60 9.44 -6.25
CA MET A 57 -9.07 8.29 -5.47
C MET A 57 -9.57 8.72 -4.10
N THR A 58 -10.48 7.91 -3.56
CA THR A 58 -11.00 8.02 -2.20
C THR A 58 -10.57 6.80 -1.42
N LEU A 59 -9.72 7.01 -0.41
CA LEU A 59 -9.35 6.00 0.57
C LEU A 59 -10.32 6.07 1.73
N MET A 60 -10.93 4.94 2.06
CA MET A 60 -11.68 4.79 3.30
C MET A 60 -10.78 4.16 4.35
N ALA A 61 -10.76 4.78 5.53
CA ALA A 61 -10.12 4.28 6.72
C ALA A 61 -11.20 4.02 7.79
N GLN A 62 -11.16 2.87 8.44
CA GLN A 62 -12.08 2.51 9.53
C GLN A 62 -11.29 2.12 10.78
N ASN A 63 -11.68 2.70 11.92
CA ASN A 63 -11.15 2.29 13.21
C ASN A 63 -12.14 1.31 13.86
N PRO A 64 -11.83 0.00 13.89
CA PRO A 64 -12.70 -0.98 14.54
C PRO A 64 -12.59 -0.92 16.08
N ASN A 65 -11.55 -0.26 16.62
CA ASN A 65 -11.37 -0.13 18.06
C ASN A 65 -12.49 0.69 18.69
N LYS A 66 -13.04 0.16 19.79
CA LYS A 66 -14.09 0.80 20.60
C LYS A 66 -13.56 1.62 21.78
N LYS A 67 -12.24 1.64 21.99
CA LYS A 67 -11.60 2.30 23.14
C LYS A 67 -10.38 3.14 22.76
N LEU A 68 -9.92 3.05 21.52
CA LEU A 68 -8.69 3.69 21.05
C LEU A 68 -9.00 4.64 19.91
N VAL A 69 -8.44 5.85 19.98
CA VAL A 69 -8.35 6.77 18.85
C VAL A 69 -6.98 6.57 18.22
N ILE A 70 -6.92 6.53 16.90
CA ILE A 70 -5.66 6.33 16.17
C ILE A 70 -5.29 7.64 15.49
N ASP A 71 -4.07 8.11 15.76
CA ASP A 71 -3.49 9.27 15.09
C ASP A 71 -2.54 8.81 13.99
N PHE A 72 -2.80 9.25 12.76
CA PHE A 72 -1.96 8.95 11.62
C PHE A 72 -1.17 10.20 11.22
N ASP A 73 0.11 10.25 11.60
CA ASP A 73 1.00 11.34 11.21
C ASP A 73 1.27 11.38 9.70
N LYS A 74 1.50 10.19 9.11
CA LYS A 74 1.91 10.06 7.70
C LYS A 74 1.37 8.78 7.10
N VAL A 75 0.44 8.91 6.16
CA VAL A 75 -0.01 7.80 5.31
C VAL A 75 0.55 7.99 3.92
N LYS A 76 1.35 7.03 3.46
CA LYS A 76 1.89 7.00 2.10
C LYS A 76 0.95 6.19 1.22
N VAL A 77 0.56 6.76 0.09
CA VAL A 77 -0.20 6.05 -0.94
C VAL A 77 0.67 5.93 -2.18
N VAL A 78 0.72 4.71 -2.72
CA VAL A 78 1.55 4.36 -3.87
C VAL A 78 0.68 3.72 -4.93
N VAL A 79 0.81 4.19 -6.15
CA VAL A 79 0.30 3.53 -7.36
C VAL A 79 1.47 2.79 -7.96
N TYR A 80 1.34 1.49 -8.17
CA TYR A 80 2.37 0.65 -8.75
C TYR A 80 1.81 -0.19 -9.89
N TYR A 81 2.70 -0.62 -10.78
CA TYR A 81 2.38 -1.57 -11.83
C TYR A 81 2.90 -2.96 -11.47
N GLY A 82 2.08 -4.00 -11.72
CA GLY A 82 2.50 -5.40 -11.56
C GLY A 82 1.78 -6.08 -10.40
N SER A 83 2.36 -7.19 -9.93
CA SER A 83 1.79 -7.96 -8.84
C SER A 83 2.11 -7.35 -7.48
N LYS A 84 1.29 -7.70 -6.47
CA LYS A 84 1.55 -7.31 -5.08
C LYS A 84 2.90 -7.88 -4.61
N GLU A 85 3.21 -9.11 -5.01
CA GLU A 85 4.45 -9.79 -4.66
C GLU A 85 5.68 -9.06 -5.21
N ASP A 86 5.61 -8.60 -6.47
CA ASP A 86 6.68 -7.81 -7.08
C ASP A 86 6.90 -6.51 -6.31
N PHE A 87 5.82 -5.84 -5.88
CA PHE A 87 5.91 -4.62 -5.10
C PHE A 87 6.52 -4.82 -3.69
N PHE A 88 6.16 -5.89 -2.95
CA PHE A 88 6.63 -6.06 -1.57
C PHE A 88 8.01 -6.72 -1.44
N TYR A 89 8.39 -7.60 -2.38
CA TYR A 89 9.61 -8.40 -2.26
C TYR A 89 10.77 -7.95 -3.15
N ARG A 90 10.52 -7.09 -4.14
CA ARG A 90 11.56 -6.55 -5.03
C ARG A 90 11.82 -5.07 -4.74
N ASP A 91 12.72 -4.49 -5.52
CA ASP A 91 12.92 -3.05 -5.54
C ASP A 91 11.64 -2.34 -6.02
N HIS A 92 10.84 -1.88 -5.06
CA HIS A 92 9.52 -1.30 -5.26
C HIS A 92 9.59 0.04 -6.01
N ASP A 93 10.74 0.72 -6.01
CA ASP A 93 10.93 1.96 -6.75
C ASP A 93 10.83 1.74 -8.26
N GLN A 94 11.19 0.56 -8.77
CA GLN A 94 11.09 0.23 -10.20
C GLN A 94 9.63 0.07 -10.67
N TYR A 95 8.72 -0.34 -9.79
CA TYR A 95 7.32 -0.61 -10.10
C TYR A 95 6.39 0.52 -9.67
N THR A 96 6.90 1.49 -8.91
CA THR A 96 6.15 2.64 -8.44
C THR A 96 5.93 3.62 -9.58
N ILE A 97 4.66 3.81 -9.93
CA ILE A 97 4.22 4.79 -10.92
C ILE A 97 4.09 6.16 -10.25
N ALA A 98 3.44 6.21 -9.08
CA ALA A 98 3.14 7.45 -8.39
C ALA A 98 3.20 7.24 -6.89
N LYS A 99 3.62 8.26 -6.14
CA LYS A 99 3.54 8.28 -4.68
C LYS A 99 3.04 9.61 -4.18
N THR A 100 2.20 9.57 -3.15
CA THR A 100 1.76 10.76 -2.42
C THR A 100 1.72 10.47 -0.93
N GLN A 101 1.68 11.53 -0.14
CA GLN A 101 1.51 11.45 1.29
C GLN A 101 0.24 12.21 1.67
N LEU A 102 -0.65 11.54 2.40
CA LEU A 102 -1.86 12.17 2.92
C LEU A 102 -1.51 13.07 4.10
N SER A 103 -2.36 14.08 4.30
CA SER A 103 -2.29 14.92 5.51
C SER A 103 -2.62 14.09 6.75
N PRO A 104 -2.09 14.47 7.92
CA PRO A 104 -2.42 13.80 9.17
C PRO A 104 -3.92 13.79 9.42
N PHE A 105 -4.44 12.70 9.97
CA PHE A 105 -5.85 12.58 10.33
C PHE A 105 -6.05 11.70 11.56
N PHE A 106 -7.13 11.98 12.27
CA PHE A 106 -7.56 11.20 13.42
C PHE A 106 -8.65 10.23 13.02
N LEU A 107 -8.48 8.97 13.42
CA LEU A 107 -9.50 7.94 13.27
C LEU A 107 -10.16 7.70 14.62
N PHE A 108 -11.27 8.41 14.84
CA PHE A 108 -12.05 8.30 16.06
C PHE A 108 -12.59 6.87 16.24
N THR A 109 -12.80 6.51 17.50
CA THR A 109 -13.31 5.23 17.96
C THR A 109 -14.55 4.77 17.17
N GLY A 110 -14.49 3.60 16.53
CA GLY A 110 -15.61 3.03 15.78
C GLY A 110 -16.02 3.80 14.52
N ASN A 111 -15.28 4.84 14.12
CA ASN A 111 -15.64 5.73 13.03
C ASN A 111 -14.95 5.35 11.71
N GLN A 112 -15.53 5.83 10.61
CA GLN A 112 -14.99 5.75 9.26
C GLN A 112 -14.69 7.16 8.75
N THR A 113 -13.56 7.31 8.05
CA THR A 113 -13.15 8.59 7.45
C THR A 113 -12.75 8.36 5.99
N GLY A 114 -13.33 9.16 5.10
CA GLY A 114 -13.00 9.18 3.68
C GLY A 114 -11.96 10.26 3.38
N LEU A 115 -10.87 9.86 2.74
CA LEU A 115 -9.74 10.70 2.38
C LEU A 115 -9.63 10.78 0.86
N ASN A 116 -9.88 11.96 0.31
CA ASN A 116 -9.75 12.22 -1.12
C ASN A 116 -8.33 12.68 -1.44
N PHE A 117 -7.73 12.07 -2.45
CA PHE A 117 -6.38 12.42 -2.87
C PHE A 117 -6.20 12.27 -4.37
N LYS A 118 -5.27 13.08 -4.90
CA LYS A 118 -4.89 13.06 -6.30
C LYS A 118 -3.41 12.76 -6.43
N LEU A 119 -3.07 11.91 -7.38
CA LEU A 119 -1.69 11.68 -7.81
C LEU A 119 -1.61 11.96 -9.29
N GLY A 120 -0.66 12.80 -9.70
CA GLY A 120 -0.33 13.03 -11.09
C GLY A 120 1.00 12.37 -11.41
N VAL A 121 1.12 11.84 -12.61
CA VAL A 121 2.34 11.27 -13.17
C VAL A 121 2.54 11.88 -14.54
N VAL A 122 3.77 12.29 -14.82
CA VAL A 122 4.18 12.86 -16.10
C VAL A 122 5.48 12.16 -16.49
N GLY A 123 5.49 11.52 -17.66
CA GLY A 123 6.69 10.87 -18.19
C GLY A 123 7.11 9.60 -17.44
N ALA A 124 6.17 8.86 -16.82
CA ALA A 124 6.54 7.57 -16.22
C ALA A 124 6.81 6.56 -17.34
N SER A 125 8.00 5.98 -17.35
CA SER A 125 8.35 4.94 -18.30
C SER A 125 7.89 3.57 -17.81
N PHE A 126 7.21 2.83 -18.67
CA PHE A 126 6.96 1.42 -18.42
C PHE A 126 8.20 0.62 -18.80
N MET A 127 8.99 0.17 -17.82
CA MET A 127 9.98 -0.86 -18.09
C MET A 127 9.24 -2.16 -18.41
N ILE A 128 8.97 -2.40 -19.69
CA ILE A 128 8.63 -3.75 -20.17
C ILE A 128 9.87 -4.59 -19.85
N THR A 129 9.86 -5.30 -18.72
CA THR A 129 10.81 -6.40 -18.51
C THR A 129 10.63 -7.31 -19.71
N ARG A 130 11.66 -7.38 -20.56
CA ARG A 130 11.64 -8.21 -21.78
C ARG A 130 11.06 -9.57 -21.40
N PRO A 131 10.15 -10.15 -22.22
CA PRO A 131 9.74 -11.52 -22.01
C PRO A 131 11.00 -12.37 -21.85
N ARG A 132 11.03 -13.24 -20.82
CA ARG A 132 12.13 -14.20 -20.63
C ARG A 132 12.45 -14.81 -22.00
N GLU A 133 13.63 -14.49 -22.54
CA GLU A 133 14.17 -15.15 -23.72
C GLU A 133 14.35 -16.62 -23.34
N GLY A 134 13.35 -17.44 -23.68
CA GLY A 134 13.24 -18.80 -23.18
C GLY A 134 12.02 -19.56 -23.70
N CYS A 135 10.95 -18.87 -24.12
CA CYS A 135 9.89 -19.50 -24.91
C CYS A 135 10.10 -19.21 -26.41
N SER A 136 11.12 -19.83 -26.99
CA SER A 136 11.19 -20.06 -28.44
C SER A 136 10.14 -21.11 -28.81
N GLY A 137 8.91 -20.66 -28.99
CA GLY A 137 7.83 -21.42 -29.62
C GLY A 137 7.27 -20.59 -30.76
N ILE A 138 7.90 -20.68 -31.93
CA ILE A 138 7.39 -20.09 -33.17
C ILE A 138 6.09 -20.82 -33.52
N GLY A 139 4.96 -20.27 -33.10
CA GLY A 139 3.64 -20.64 -33.58
C GLY A 139 3.38 -19.96 -34.92
N GLN A 140 3.83 -20.58 -36.00
CA GLN A 140 3.53 -20.15 -37.36
C GLN A 140 2.04 -20.42 -37.66
N ILE A 141 1.20 -19.39 -37.60
CA ILE A 141 -0.19 -19.49 -38.08
C ILE A 141 -0.15 -19.36 -39.61
N ARG A 142 -0.17 -20.51 -40.28
CA ARG A 142 -0.34 -20.63 -41.73
C ARG A 142 -1.84 -20.64 -42.01
N GLY A 143 -2.38 -19.53 -42.49
CA GLY A 143 -3.73 -19.47 -43.04
C GLY A 143 -3.72 -19.96 -44.47
N ASP A 144 -4.19 -21.18 -44.71
CA ASP A 144 -4.52 -21.62 -46.07
C ASP A 144 -5.88 -21.03 -46.45
N ALA A 145 -5.85 -20.05 -47.35
CA ALA A 145 -7.01 -19.62 -48.10
C ALA A 145 -7.07 -20.46 -49.38
N SER A 146 -7.99 -21.42 -49.42
CA SER A 146 -8.39 -22.09 -50.66
C SER A 146 -9.58 -21.32 -51.25
N GLY A 147 -9.33 -20.63 -52.36
CA GLY A 147 -10.37 -20.29 -53.33
C GLY A 147 -10.59 -21.41 -54.33
#